data_AF-A0A1G3J3C8-F1
#
_entry.id   AF-A0A1G3J3C8-F1
#
_cell.length_a   1.000
_cell.length_b   1.000
_cell.length_c   1.000
_cell.angle_alpha   90.00
_cell.angle_beta   90.00
_cell.angle_gamma   90.00
#
_symmetry.space_group_name_H-M   'P 1'
#
loop_
_entity.id
_entity.type
_entity.pdbx_description
1 polymer ?
#
loop_
_entity_poly.entity_id
_entity_poly.type
_entity_poly.pdbx_seq_one_letter_code
_entity_poly.pdbx_strand_id
1 'polypeptide(L)'
;MDISSIFPSSDNLYKFLFMGGVFMVVFSFIYPLEKKQKIELEINLYNKQITLLNEEVKSLNKEVENLKIKSKETIKTLENIKSNKDSATASREIREIQETYNKVFYATKAKENEIITKDIILKYEKSKIALLENHINSFSIFRWLFLIIGTTFTIFGLWNWNKSTLIYTEMQRLELEKKRGLR
;
A
#
# COMPACT_ATOMS: atom_id res chain seq x y z
N MET A 1 -4.45 17.87 -37.68
CA MET A 1 -3.32 17.13 -38.29
C MET A 1 -3.89 15.88 -38.90
N ASP A 2 -3.86 15.76 -40.21
CA ASP A 2 -4.39 14.60 -40.90
C ASP A 2 -3.53 13.37 -40.60
N ILE A 3 -4.16 12.27 -40.20
CA ILE A 3 -3.49 11.01 -39.90
C ILE A 3 -2.72 10.48 -41.14
N SER A 4 -3.18 10.85 -42.34
CA SER A 4 -2.54 10.55 -43.63
C SER A 4 -1.19 11.26 -43.83
N SER A 5 -0.93 12.39 -43.15
CA SER A 5 0.38 13.06 -43.25
C SER A 5 1.44 12.44 -42.33
N ILE A 6 1.03 11.70 -41.29
CA ILE A 6 1.92 11.03 -40.33
C ILE A 6 2.21 9.59 -40.78
N PHE A 7 1.25 8.93 -41.43
CA PHE A 7 1.41 7.60 -42.01
C PHE A 7 1.20 7.65 -43.53
N PRO A 8 2.22 8.10 -44.29
CA PRO A 8 2.12 8.23 -45.75
C PRO A 8 1.97 6.89 -46.48
N SER A 9 2.22 5.76 -45.80
CA SER A 9 1.93 4.42 -46.28
C SER A 9 1.27 3.57 -45.19
N SER A 10 0.34 2.69 -45.58
CA SER A 10 -0.26 1.70 -44.67
C SER A 10 0.77 0.78 -44.02
N ASP A 11 1.89 0.53 -44.72
CA ASP A 11 3.04 -0.21 -44.23
C ASP A 11 3.66 0.41 -42.96
N ASN A 12 3.82 1.73 -42.94
CA ASN A 12 4.36 2.46 -41.78
C ASN A 12 3.42 2.39 -40.56
N LEU A 13 2.09 2.39 -40.80
CA LEU A 13 1.11 2.25 -39.73
C LEU A 13 1.19 0.87 -39.06
N TYR A 14 1.29 -0.20 -39.84
CA TYR A 14 1.33 -1.56 -39.30
C TYR A 14 2.64 -1.86 -38.56
N LYS A 15 3.78 -1.35 -39.04
CA LYS A 15 5.05 -1.37 -38.32
C LYS A 15 4.97 -0.62 -36.98
N PHE A 16 4.33 0.54 -36.97
CA PHE A 16 4.11 1.31 -35.74
C PHE A 16 3.23 0.55 -34.74
N LEU A 17 2.13 -0.05 -35.19
CA LEU A 17 1.26 -0.86 -34.34
C LEU A 17 1.98 -2.09 -33.77
N PHE A 18 2.80 -2.77 -34.59
CA PHE A 18 3.62 -3.89 -34.14
C PHE A 18 4.62 -3.44 -33.07
N MET A 19 5.44 -2.42 -33.36
CA MET A 19 6.46 -1.93 -32.41
C MET A 19 5.82 -1.39 -31.14
N GLY A 20 4.75 -0.59 -31.25
CA GLY A 20 3.98 -0.09 -30.11
C GLY A 20 3.39 -1.21 -29.26
N GLY A 21 2.87 -2.26 -29.90
CA GLY A 21 2.38 -3.46 -29.24
C GLY A 21 3.48 -4.17 -28.44
N VAL A 22 4.64 -4.39 -29.06
CA VAL A 22 5.81 -5.00 -28.39
C VAL A 22 6.25 -4.17 -27.18
N PHE A 23 6.34 -2.84 -27.33
CA PHE A 23 6.64 -1.96 -26.22
C PHE A 23 5.62 -2.08 -25.09
N MET A 24 4.32 -2.07 -25.39
CA MET A 24 3.27 -2.23 -24.37
C MET A 24 3.39 -3.56 -23.63
N VAL A 25 3.68 -4.66 -24.34
CA VAL A 25 3.90 -5.97 -23.73
C VAL A 25 5.09 -5.91 -22.78
N VAL A 26 6.24 -5.39 -23.21
CA VAL A 26 7.42 -5.24 -22.35
C VAL A 26 7.14 -4.37 -21.13
N PHE A 27 6.49 -3.22 -21.31
CA PHE A 27 6.08 -2.33 -20.22
C PHE A 27 5.14 -3.01 -19.23
N SER A 28 4.23 -3.88 -19.70
CA SER A 28 3.30 -4.62 -18.85
C SER A 28 4.00 -5.57 -17.86
N PHE A 29 5.24 -6.00 -18.15
CA PHE A 29 6.02 -6.83 -17.23
C PHE A 29 6.90 -6.00 -16.31
N ILE A 30 7.65 -5.04 -16.86
CA ILE A 30 8.69 -4.32 -16.11
C ILE A 30 8.07 -3.37 -15.09
N TYR A 31 7.13 -2.53 -15.52
CA TYR A 31 6.62 -1.45 -14.68
C TYR A 31 5.82 -1.95 -13.46
N PRO A 32 4.86 -2.88 -13.60
CA PRO A 32 4.13 -3.42 -12.46
C PRO A 32 5.03 -4.18 -11.48
N LEU A 33 6.07 -4.86 -11.96
CA LEU A 33 7.02 -5.58 -11.11
C LEU A 33 7.81 -4.62 -10.21
N GLU A 34 8.38 -3.57 -10.78
CA GLU A 34 9.14 -2.57 -10.03
C GLU A 34 8.26 -1.87 -8.97
N LYS A 35 7.03 -1.50 -9.35
CA LYS A 35 6.08 -0.87 -8.43
C LYS A 35 5.65 -1.82 -7.31
N LYS A 36 5.38 -3.08 -7.63
CA LYS A 36 5.03 -4.11 -6.63
C LYS A 36 6.15 -4.27 -5.60
N GLN A 37 7.40 -4.39 -6.03
CA GLN A 37 8.56 -4.51 -5.12
C GLN A 37 8.70 -3.30 -4.18
N LYS A 38 8.55 -2.08 -4.72
CA LYS A 38 8.60 -0.85 -3.89
C LYS A 38 7.51 -0.84 -2.82
N ILE A 39 6.28 -1.22 -3.21
CA ILE A 39 5.16 -1.26 -2.27
C ILE A 39 5.34 -2.37 -1.22
N GLU A 40 5.83 -3.56 -1.60
CA GLU A 40 6.12 -4.64 -0.65
C GLU A 40 7.18 -4.25 0.38
N LEU A 41 8.21 -3.51 -0.04
CA LEU A 41 9.20 -2.95 0.89
C LEU A 41 8.55 -1.96 1.87
N GLU A 42 7.66 -1.10 1.37
CA GLU A 42 6.94 -0.14 2.19
C GLU A 42 6.00 -0.82 3.21
N ILE A 43 5.24 -1.83 2.77
CA ILE A 43 4.41 -2.68 3.64
C ILE A 43 5.27 -3.34 4.73
N ASN A 44 6.44 -3.86 4.37
CA ASN A 44 7.35 -4.47 5.35
C ASN A 44 7.86 -3.47 6.40
N LEU A 45 8.12 -2.22 6.01
CA LEU A 45 8.49 -1.17 6.96
C LEU A 45 7.34 -0.86 7.92
N TYR A 46 6.12 -0.71 7.41
CA TYR A 46 4.94 -0.49 8.23
C TYR A 46 4.65 -1.67 9.17
N ASN A 47 4.81 -2.92 8.69
CA ASN A 47 4.66 -4.10 9.52
C ASN A 47 5.65 -4.12 10.70
N LYS A 48 6.91 -3.74 10.47
CA LYS A 48 7.90 -3.60 11.56
C LYS A 48 7.46 -2.55 12.59
N GLN A 49 6.99 -1.39 12.12
CA GLN A 49 6.50 -0.33 13.01
C GLN A 49 5.28 -0.79 13.82
N ILE A 50 4.34 -1.49 13.20
CA ILE A 50 3.17 -2.06 13.88
C ILE A 50 3.59 -3.08 14.94
N THR A 51 4.57 -3.93 14.65
CA THR A 51 5.09 -4.90 15.63
C THR A 51 5.67 -4.19 16.85
N LEU A 52 6.55 -3.21 16.65
CA LEU A 52 7.14 -2.41 17.74
C LEU A 52 6.05 -1.71 18.56
N LEU A 53 5.10 -1.07 17.88
CA LEU A 53 4.03 -0.33 18.53
C LEU A 53 3.08 -1.25 19.32
N ASN A 54 2.80 -2.46 18.82
CA ASN A 54 2.04 -3.47 19.56
C ASN A 54 2.78 -3.93 20.83
N GLU A 55 4.11 -4.11 20.75
CA GLU A 55 4.92 -4.47 21.92
C GLU A 55 4.90 -3.37 22.98
N GLU A 56 5.01 -2.10 22.57
CA GLU A 56 4.89 -0.94 23.45
C GLU A 56 3.52 -0.87 24.12
N VAL A 57 2.43 -1.02 23.36
CA VAL A 57 1.06 -1.06 23.89
C VAL A 57 0.89 -2.21 24.88
N LYS A 58 1.47 -3.39 24.60
CA LYS A 58 1.43 -4.53 25.52
C LYS A 58 2.18 -4.24 26.82
N SER A 59 3.34 -3.58 26.74
CA SER A 59 4.10 -3.15 27.92
C SER A 59 3.30 -2.16 28.76
N LEU A 60 2.74 -1.12 28.14
CA LEU A 60 1.94 -0.10 28.82
C LEU A 60 0.70 -0.70 29.47
N ASN A 61 0.03 -1.65 28.82
CA ASN A 61 -1.11 -2.36 29.42
C ASN A 61 -0.71 -3.10 30.70
N LYS A 62 0.44 -3.77 30.70
CA LYS A 62 0.99 -4.42 31.91
C LYS A 62 1.27 -3.43 33.03
N GLU A 63 1.82 -2.26 32.70
CA GLU A 63 2.08 -1.21 33.68
C GLU A 63 0.80 -0.64 34.26
N VAL A 64 -0.22 -0.39 33.42
CA VAL A 64 -1.55 0.06 33.86
C VAL A 64 -2.18 -0.98 34.78
N GLU A 65 -2.09 -2.26 34.46
CA GLU A 65 -2.60 -3.35 35.31
C GLU A 65 -1.91 -3.36 36.68
N ASN A 66 -0.58 -3.24 36.72
CA ASN A 66 0.18 -3.13 37.96
C ASN A 66 -0.22 -1.90 38.79
N LEU A 67 -0.43 -0.75 38.15
CA LEU A 67 -0.89 0.48 38.84
C LEU A 67 -2.31 0.34 39.37
N LYS A 68 -3.20 -0.34 38.64
CA LYS A 68 -4.56 -0.65 39.12
C LYS A 68 -4.54 -1.56 40.34
N ILE A 69 -3.65 -2.54 40.40
CA ILE A 69 -3.46 -3.40 41.58
C ILE A 69 -3.00 -2.55 42.77
N LYS A 70 -1.95 -1.73 42.61
CA LYS A 70 -1.48 -0.81 43.66
C LYS A 70 -2.57 0.15 44.14
N SER A 71 -3.38 0.67 43.23
CA SER A 71 -4.51 1.53 43.55
C SER A 71 -5.55 0.81 44.42
N LYS A 72 -5.90 -0.44 44.09
CA LYS A 72 -6.80 -1.27 44.91
C LYS A 72 -6.25 -1.55 46.31
N GLU A 73 -4.96 -1.85 46.43
CA GLU A 73 -4.30 -2.04 47.73
C GLU A 73 -4.31 -0.76 48.58
N THR A 74 -4.10 0.38 47.94
CA THR A 74 -4.16 1.71 48.58
C THR A 74 -5.58 2.03 49.07
N ILE A 75 -6.62 1.67 48.32
CA ILE A 75 -8.02 1.83 48.75
C ILE A 75 -8.31 0.93 49.96
N LYS A 76 -7.90 -0.34 49.90
CA LYS A 76 -8.13 -1.30 50.98
C LYS A 76 -7.48 -0.88 52.29
N THR A 77 -6.27 -0.31 52.23
CA THR A 77 -5.59 0.25 53.42
C THR A 77 -6.32 1.47 53.97
N LEU A 78 -6.82 2.36 53.11
CA LEU A 78 -7.69 3.49 53.49
C LEU A 78 -8.96 3.04 54.22
N GLU A 79 -9.64 2.01 53.72
CA GLU A 79 -10.86 1.44 54.32
C GLU A 79 -10.57 0.84 55.71
N ASN A 80 -9.48 0.08 55.85
CA ASN A 80 -9.07 -0.51 57.12
C ASN A 80 -8.70 0.54 58.18
N ILE A 81 -8.10 1.66 57.79
CA ILE A 81 -7.76 2.75 58.72
C ILE A 81 -9.03 3.49 59.17
N LYS A 82 -9.97 3.73 58.25
CA LYS A 82 -11.27 4.34 58.58
C LYS A 82 -12.09 3.50 59.57
N SER A 83 -11.93 2.17 59.60
CA SER A 83 -12.69 1.31 60.50
C SER A 83 -12.07 1.16 61.91
N ASN A 84 -10.81 1.57 62.14
CA ASN A 84 -10.02 1.12 63.29
C ASN A 84 -9.40 2.19 64.23
N LYS A 85 -9.52 3.51 64.00
CA LYS A 85 -8.78 4.51 64.82
C LYS A 85 -9.51 5.83 65.16
N ASP A 86 -9.19 6.36 66.33
CA ASP A 86 -9.52 7.70 66.87
C ASP A 86 -8.93 8.87 66.03
N SER A 87 -9.63 10.01 66.09
CA SER A 87 -9.80 11.00 65.01
C SER A 87 -8.59 11.88 64.62
N ALA A 88 -7.56 12.04 65.46
CA ALA A 88 -6.50 13.02 65.19
C ALA A 88 -5.31 12.44 64.37
N THR A 89 -4.79 11.27 64.75
CA THR A 89 -3.65 10.62 64.07
C THR A 89 -4.08 9.98 62.74
N ALA A 90 -5.32 9.46 62.70
CA ALA A 90 -5.95 8.93 61.50
C ALA A 90 -6.03 9.99 60.38
N SER A 91 -6.25 11.26 60.73
CA SER A 91 -6.40 12.35 59.75
C SER A 91 -5.12 12.61 58.93
N ARG A 92 -3.94 12.45 59.53
CA ARG A 92 -2.65 12.66 58.84
C ARG A 92 -2.30 11.46 57.95
N GLU A 93 -2.47 10.24 58.45
CA GLU A 93 -2.30 8.98 57.70
C GLU A 93 -3.25 8.93 56.49
N ILE A 94 -4.53 9.30 56.67
CA ILE A 94 -5.53 9.35 55.59
C ILE A 94 -5.11 10.34 54.50
N ARG A 95 -4.58 11.52 54.86
CA ARG A 95 -4.16 12.52 53.87
C ARG A 95 -2.99 12.03 53.02
N GLU A 96 -1.98 11.41 53.64
CA GLU A 96 -0.81 10.86 52.94
C GLU A 96 -1.19 9.72 51.98
N ILE A 97 -2.11 8.84 52.40
CA ILE A 97 -2.61 7.75 51.54
C ILE A 97 -3.46 8.33 50.40
N GLN A 98 -4.26 9.35 50.65
CA GLN A 98 -5.08 10.01 49.63
C GLN A 98 -4.22 10.77 48.59
N GLU A 99 -3.13 11.41 49.01
CA GLU A 99 -2.13 11.99 48.11
C GLU A 99 -1.46 10.91 47.24
N THR A 100 -1.11 9.77 47.84
CA THR A 100 -0.54 8.61 47.12
C THR A 100 -1.52 8.04 46.11
N TYR A 101 -2.78 7.86 46.50
CA TYR A 101 -3.86 7.41 45.62
C TYR A 101 -4.03 8.35 44.42
N ASN A 102 -4.12 9.67 44.66
CA ASN A 102 -4.26 10.66 43.60
C ASN A 102 -3.09 10.59 42.60
N LYS A 103 -1.84 10.48 43.08
CA LYS A 103 -0.67 10.30 42.21
C LYS A 103 -0.77 9.05 41.34
N VAL A 104 -1.15 7.90 41.91
CA VAL A 104 -1.33 6.64 41.17
C VAL A 104 -2.49 6.75 40.17
N PHE A 105 -3.59 7.39 40.55
CA PHE A 105 -4.74 7.60 39.69
C PHE A 105 -4.40 8.45 38.45
N TYR A 106 -3.76 9.61 38.65
CA TYR A 106 -3.34 10.45 37.53
C TYR A 106 -2.30 9.77 36.63
N ALA A 107 -1.34 9.05 37.20
CA ALA A 107 -0.36 8.28 36.43
C ALA A 107 -1.01 7.17 35.58
N THR A 108 -2.01 6.48 36.15
CA THR A 108 -2.78 5.44 35.43
C THR A 108 -3.53 6.06 34.27
N LYS A 109 -4.26 7.17 34.50
CA LYS A 109 -5.03 7.85 33.47
C LYS A 109 -4.16 8.38 32.33
N ALA A 110 -2.96 8.89 32.65
CA ALA A 110 -1.99 9.33 31.65
C ALA A 110 -1.56 8.17 30.73
N LYS A 111 -1.26 7.00 31.30
CA LYS A 111 -0.89 5.81 30.53
C LYS A 111 -2.05 5.23 29.73
N GLU A 112 -3.28 5.27 30.26
CA GLU A 112 -4.47 4.86 29.50
C GLU A 112 -4.69 5.76 28.27
N ASN A 113 -4.51 7.07 28.40
CA ASN A 113 -4.57 8.00 27.27
C ASN A 113 -3.45 7.73 26.23
N GLU A 114 -2.25 7.38 26.70
CA GLU A 114 -1.13 7.00 25.83
C GLU A 114 -1.46 5.73 25.03
N ILE A 115 -2.04 4.70 25.68
CA ILE A 115 -2.50 3.47 25.01
C ILE A 115 -3.54 3.80 23.94
N ILE A 116 -4.56 4.60 24.26
CA ILE A 116 -5.60 5.00 23.30
C ILE A 116 -4.97 5.68 22.08
N THR A 117 -4.01 6.58 22.31
CA THR A 117 -3.32 7.29 21.23
C THR A 117 -2.54 6.32 20.35
N LYS A 118 -1.78 5.39 20.95
CA LYS A 118 -1.02 4.37 20.21
C LYS A 118 -1.94 3.40 19.45
N ASP A 119 -3.10 3.05 20.00
CA ASP A 119 -4.10 2.22 19.31
C ASP A 119 -4.71 2.91 18.08
N ILE A 120 -4.94 4.22 18.16
CA ILE A 120 -5.37 5.01 17.00
C ILE A 120 -4.29 4.99 15.91
N ILE A 121 -3.02 5.18 16.28
CA ILE A 121 -1.89 5.10 15.36
C ILE A 121 -1.80 3.70 14.73
N LEU A 122 -1.93 2.63 15.52
CA LEU A 122 -1.95 1.25 15.02
C LEU A 122 -3.03 1.02 13.98
N LYS A 123 -4.25 1.50 14.23
CA LYS A 123 -5.36 1.40 13.26
C LYS A 123 -5.04 2.15 11.97
N TYR A 124 -4.46 3.33 12.10
CA TYR A 124 -4.06 4.14 10.96
C TYR A 124 -2.98 3.46 10.11
N GLU A 125 -1.91 2.94 10.73
CA GLU A 125 -0.85 2.23 10.00
C GLU A 125 -1.36 0.94 9.34
N LYS A 126 -2.25 0.18 9.99
CA LYS A 126 -2.93 -0.97 9.36
C LYS A 126 -3.76 -0.56 8.14
N SER A 127 -4.45 0.59 8.21
CA SER A 127 -5.23 1.10 7.08
C SER A 127 -4.36 1.48 5.88
N LYS A 128 -3.15 2.02 6.11
CA LYS A 128 -2.20 2.31 5.04
C LYS A 128 -1.75 1.03 4.34
N ILE A 129 -1.45 -0.03 5.09
CA ILE A 129 -1.09 -1.32 4.51
C ILE A 129 -2.21 -1.83 3.60
N ALA A 130 -3.47 -1.79 4.06
CA ALA A 130 -4.61 -2.19 3.23
C ALA A 130 -4.75 -1.36 1.94
N LEU A 131 -4.47 -0.05 2.01
CA LEU A 131 -4.46 0.82 0.83
C LEU A 131 -3.33 0.45 -0.15
N LEU A 132 -2.13 0.16 0.37
CA LEU A 132 -0.98 -0.27 -0.42
C LEU A 132 -1.23 -1.64 -1.09
N GLU A 133 -1.84 -2.58 -0.38
CA GLU A 133 -2.27 -3.87 -0.95
C GLU A 133 -3.27 -3.68 -2.10
N ASN A 134 -4.23 -2.75 -1.93
CA ASN A 134 -5.16 -2.41 -3.00
C ASN A 134 -4.48 -1.77 -4.22
N HIS A 135 -3.43 -0.97 -4.00
CA HIS A 135 -2.59 -0.45 -5.09
C HIS A 135 -1.87 -1.58 -5.82
N ILE A 136 -1.31 -2.57 -5.12
CA ILE A 136 -0.70 -3.75 -5.77
C ILE A 136 -1.71 -4.46 -6.67
N ASN A 137 -2.95 -4.65 -6.20
CA ASN A 137 -3.98 -5.28 -7.00
C ASN A 137 -4.33 -4.45 -8.25
N SER A 138 -4.40 -3.13 -8.11
CA SER A 138 -4.62 -2.22 -9.24
C SER A 138 -3.52 -2.34 -10.30
N PHE A 139 -2.25 -2.42 -9.90
CA PHE A 139 -1.14 -2.65 -10.83
C PHE A 139 -1.22 -4.01 -11.54
N SER A 140 -1.76 -5.04 -10.87
CA SER A 140 -2.02 -6.33 -11.48
C SER A 140 -3.08 -6.23 -12.59
N ILE A 141 -4.15 -5.45 -12.36
CA ILE A 141 -5.19 -5.20 -13.38
C ILE A 141 -4.58 -4.46 -14.58
N PHE A 142 -3.83 -3.38 -14.34
CA PHE A 142 -3.17 -2.63 -15.42
C PHE A 142 -2.21 -3.51 -16.21
N ARG A 143 -1.45 -4.39 -15.54
CA ARG A 143 -0.59 -5.37 -16.22
C ARG A 143 -1.37 -6.19 -17.24
N TRP A 144 -2.48 -6.79 -16.83
CA TRP A 144 -3.29 -7.61 -17.73
C TRP A 144 -3.89 -6.81 -18.87
N LEU A 145 -4.37 -5.59 -18.59
CA LEU A 145 -4.92 -4.70 -19.60
C LEU A 145 -3.88 -4.35 -20.68
N PHE A 146 -2.68 -3.90 -20.28
CA PHE A 146 -1.60 -3.58 -21.22
C PHE A 146 -1.10 -4.81 -21.96
N LEU A 147 -1.07 -5.97 -21.32
CA LEU A 147 -0.66 -7.22 -21.96
C LEU A 147 -1.65 -7.65 -23.04
N ILE A 148 -2.96 -7.58 -22.77
CA ILE A 148 -4.00 -7.91 -23.75
C ILE A 148 -3.92 -6.96 -24.93
N ILE A 149 -3.98 -5.64 -24.68
CA ILE A 149 -3.96 -4.62 -25.75
C ILE A 149 -2.66 -4.69 -26.55
N GLY A 150 -1.51 -4.79 -25.87
CA GLY A 150 -0.21 -4.90 -26.51
C GLY A 150 -0.08 -6.15 -27.38
N THR A 151 -0.58 -7.29 -26.91
CA THR A 151 -0.61 -8.54 -27.68
C THR A 151 -1.49 -8.41 -28.92
N THR A 152 -2.69 -7.83 -28.78
CA THR A 152 -3.59 -7.58 -29.91
C THR A 152 -2.93 -6.68 -30.95
N PHE A 153 -2.29 -5.58 -30.55
CA PHE A 153 -1.59 -4.68 -31.46
C PHE A 153 -0.39 -5.34 -32.13
N THR A 154 0.35 -6.18 -31.40
CA THR A 154 1.49 -6.92 -31.95
C THR A 154 1.02 -7.89 -33.04
N ILE A 155 0.02 -8.73 -32.76
CA ILE A 155 -0.49 -9.71 -33.72
C ILE A 155 -1.13 -9.01 -34.93
N PHE A 156 -1.96 -8.00 -34.69
CA PHE A 156 -2.64 -7.26 -35.75
C PHE A 156 -1.66 -6.47 -36.63
N GLY A 157 -0.68 -5.81 -36.02
CA GLY A 157 0.37 -5.09 -36.73
C GLY A 157 1.20 -6.04 -37.59
N LEU A 158 1.65 -7.17 -37.03
CA LEU A 158 2.45 -8.15 -37.77
C LEU A 158 1.68 -8.77 -38.95
N TRP A 159 0.42 -9.17 -38.73
CA TRP A 159 -0.39 -9.79 -39.79
C TRP A 159 -0.64 -8.82 -40.95
N ASN A 160 -1.10 -7.60 -40.66
CA ASN A 160 -1.41 -6.65 -41.71
C ASN A 160 -0.14 -6.10 -42.38
N TRP A 161 0.97 -6.00 -41.64
CA TRP A 161 2.26 -5.65 -42.24
C TRP A 161 2.69 -6.71 -43.27
N ASN A 162 2.64 -8.00 -42.93
CA ASN A 162 2.94 -9.08 -43.87
C ASN A 162 2.04 -9.03 -45.10
N LYS A 163 0.72 -8.84 -44.91
CA LYS A 163 -0.24 -8.74 -46.02
C LYS A 163 0.05 -7.53 -46.91
N SER A 164 0.32 -6.36 -46.33
CA SER A 164 0.65 -5.13 -47.06
C SER A 164 1.94 -5.29 -47.86
N THR A 165 2.94 -5.96 -47.28
CA THR A 165 4.23 -6.22 -47.94
C THR A 165 4.05 -7.13 -49.15
N LEU A 166 3.28 -8.21 -49.01
CA LEU A 166 2.98 -9.13 -50.12
C LEU A 166 2.29 -8.42 -51.30
N ILE A 167 1.24 -7.63 -51.01
CA ILE A 167 0.52 -6.86 -52.04
C ILE A 167 1.45 -5.86 -52.73
N TYR A 168 2.30 -5.18 -51.96
CA TYR A 168 3.26 -4.23 -52.51
C TYR A 168 4.27 -4.90 -53.45
N THR A 169 4.81 -6.06 -53.06
CA THR A 169 5.73 -6.83 -53.92
C THR A 169 5.07 -7.35 -55.20
N GLU A 170 3.80 -7.73 -55.13
CA GLU A 170 3.03 -8.17 -56.31
C GLU A 170 2.78 -7.01 -57.28
N MET A 171 2.38 -5.84 -56.77
CA MET A 171 2.22 -4.64 -57.60
C MET A 171 3.53 -4.22 -58.28
N GLN A 172 4.65 -4.23 -57.55
CA GLN A 172 5.96 -3.91 -58.15
C GLN A 172 6.34 -4.90 -59.27
N ARG A 173 6.05 -6.19 -59.07
CA ARG A 173 6.31 -7.21 -60.09
C ARG A 173 5.49 -6.95 -61.35
N LEU A 174 4.19 -6.66 -61.21
CA LEU A 174 3.30 -6.35 -62.33
C LEU A 174 3.74 -5.07 -63.06
N GLU A 175 4.19 -4.04 -62.35
CA GLU A 175 4.75 -2.83 -62.97
C GLU A 175 6.02 -3.12 -63.78
N LEU A 176 6.91 -3.98 -63.27
CA LEU A 176 8.12 -4.39 -63.97
C LEU A 176 7.81 -5.23 -65.22
N GLU A 177 6.85 -6.16 -65.14
CA GLU A 177 6.39 -6.96 -66.29
C GLU A 177 5.75 -6.06 -67.36
N LYS A 178 4.92 -5.09 -66.96
CA LYS A 178 4.34 -4.10 -67.88
C LYS A 178 5.39 -3.25 -68.57
N LYS A 179 6.43 -2.79 -67.85
CA LYS A 179 7.56 -2.05 -68.44
C LYS A 179 8.41 -2.91 -69.39
N ARG A 180 8.49 -4.22 -69.17
CA ARG A 180 9.24 -5.15 -70.02
C ARG A 180 8.47 -5.58 -71.28
N GLY A 181 7.14 -5.68 -71.19
CA GLY A 181 6.26 -6.03 -72.32
C GLY A 181 5.84 -4.86 -73.22
N LEU A 182 6.18 -3.61 -72.86
CA LEU A 182 6.00 -2.40 -73.68
C LEU A 182 7.22 -2.09 -74.57
N ARG A 183 7.98 -3.11 -74.99
CA ARG A 183 9.02 -3.01 -76.02
C ARG A 183 8.56 -3.68 -77.31
#